data_AF-A0A1F2RMT9-F1
#
_entry.id   AF-A0A1F2RMT9-F1
#
_cell.length_a   1.000
_cell.length_b   1.000
_cell.length_c   1.000
_cell.angle_alpha   90.00
_cell.angle_beta   90.00
_cell.angle_gamma   90.00
#
_symmetry.space_group_name_H-M   'P 1'
#
loop_
_entity.id
_entity.type
_entity.pdbx_description
1 polymer ?
#
loop_
_entity_poly.entity_id
_entity_poly.type
_entity_poly.pdbx_seq_one_letter_code
_entity_poly.pdbx_strand_id
1 'polypeptide(L)'
;MSTLSLTRRDQKLVALFLPEYNNLTSSTYEIKDWPDQSDRKNPAVEAIAFDQCGSGIAIEHTLIQPFIGEKNDTQPFIAAFRRLEQDCTLHVPEYDITVWIPVGAIPKGVKWGDVGVKVREWLLVNKETLPVDRSQHQIPGLPFDLTIFADKMELPGHPGTLSLGRCEMPNTFAEVVRKALRTKLPKLISTQVEKRILLLEKDNLPHGYGEIAQSIESMEAEFPDLRHIDQIWVVNTVAWETENSLFFYAVWPGGVGLRFRVTVEGRFA
;
A
#
# COMPACT_ATOMS: atom_id res chain seq x y z
N MET A 1 -16.35 -14.65 -26.37
CA MET A 1 -15.91 -13.35 -25.82
C MET A 1 -16.99 -12.83 -24.89
N SER A 2 -16.87 -13.12 -23.60
CA SER A 2 -17.77 -12.60 -22.57
C SER A 2 -17.04 -11.45 -21.90
N THR A 3 -17.58 -10.25 -22.06
CA THR A 3 -17.14 -9.02 -21.40
C THR A 3 -17.47 -9.13 -19.91
N LEU A 4 -16.57 -9.72 -19.14
CA LEU A 4 -16.58 -9.61 -17.68
C LEU A 4 -16.35 -8.14 -17.32
N SER A 5 -17.41 -7.46 -16.89
CA SER A 5 -17.27 -6.22 -16.14
C SER A 5 -16.55 -6.54 -14.81
N LEU A 6 -15.22 -6.49 -14.82
CA LEU A 6 -14.36 -6.66 -13.65
C LEU A 6 -14.62 -5.50 -12.68
N THR A 7 -15.47 -5.71 -11.67
CA THR A 7 -15.96 -4.64 -10.79
C THR A 7 -15.27 -4.56 -9.43
N ARG A 8 -14.31 -5.45 -9.11
CA ARG A 8 -13.53 -5.37 -7.85
C ARG A 8 -12.01 -5.30 -8.10
N ARG A 9 -11.32 -4.52 -7.25
CA ARG A 9 -9.89 -4.18 -7.37
C ARG A 9 -8.98 -5.41 -7.27
N ASP A 10 -9.24 -6.26 -6.30
CA ASP A 10 -8.57 -7.55 -6.09
C ASP A 10 -8.58 -8.43 -7.36
N GLN A 11 -9.72 -8.54 -8.02
CA GLN A 11 -9.84 -9.32 -9.26
C GLN A 11 -9.04 -8.73 -10.41
N LYS A 12 -9.03 -7.39 -10.53
CA LYS A 12 -8.20 -6.71 -11.52
C LYS A 12 -6.72 -7.01 -11.29
N LEU A 13 -6.25 -6.96 -10.03
CA LEU A 13 -4.86 -7.27 -9.71
C LEU A 13 -4.49 -8.71 -10.05
N VAL A 14 -5.35 -9.69 -9.72
CA VAL A 14 -5.11 -11.10 -10.09
C VAL A 14 -5.14 -11.30 -11.63
N ALA A 15 -6.07 -10.65 -12.33
CA ALA A 15 -6.17 -10.73 -13.79
C ALA A 15 -4.98 -10.08 -14.51
N LEU A 16 -4.35 -9.05 -13.91
CA LEU A 16 -3.13 -8.43 -14.43
C LEU A 16 -1.87 -9.24 -14.06
N PHE A 17 -1.88 -9.93 -12.93
CA PHE A 17 -0.78 -10.79 -12.49
C PHE A 17 -0.60 -12.03 -13.36
N LEU A 18 -1.68 -12.78 -13.62
CA LEU A 18 -1.59 -14.13 -14.18
C LEU A 18 -0.95 -14.19 -15.58
N PRO A 19 -1.26 -13.29 -16.54
CA PRO A 19 -0.65 -13.32 -17.88
C PRO A 19 0.87 -13.11 -17.83
N GLU A 20 1.34 -12.16 -17.02
CA GLU A 20 2.78 -11.91 -16.89
C GLU A 20 3.48 -13.03 -16.12
N TYR A 21 2.82 -13.60 -15.12
CA TYR A 21 3.31 -14.78 -14.43
C TYR A 21 3.45 -15.97 -15.40
N ASN A 22 2.46 -16.21 -16.26
CA ASN A 22 2.51 -17.22 -17.31
C ASN A 22 3.71 -17.01 -18.25
N ASN A 23 3.91 -15.78 -18.73
CA ASN A 23 5.05 -15.43 -19.58
C ASN A 23 6.37 -15.72 -18.88
N LEU A 24 6.49 -15.33 -17.61
CA LEU A 24 7.72 -15.45 -16.84
C LEU A 24 8.08 -16.90 -16.52
N THR A 25 7.08 -17.75 -16.22
CA THR A 25 7.32 -19.16 -15.88
C THR A 25 7.11 -20.11 -17.05
N SER A 26 6.86 -19.59 -18.26
CA SER A 26 6.46 -20.39 -19.44
C SER A 26 5.27 -21.32 -19.16
N SER A 27 4.28 -20.84 -18.39
CA SER A 27 3.05 -21.57 -18.09
C SER A 27 1.84 -21.02 -18.85
N THR A 28 0.68 -21.69 -18.77
CA THR A 28 -0.50 -21.38 -19.60
C THR A 28 -1.80 -21.37 -18.79
N TYR A 29 -1.73 -20.98 -17.51
CA TYR A 29 -2.90 -20.97 -16.62
C TYR A 29 -3.96 -19.96 -17.09
N GLU A 30 -5.22 -20.38 -17.08
CA GLU A 30 -6.38 -19.51 -17.34
C GLU A 30 -7.33 -19.54 -16.15
N ILE A 31 -7.79 -18.37 -15.71
CA ILE A 31 -8.76 -18.25 -14.61
C ILE A 31 -10.06 -18.96 -15.00
N LYS A 32 -10.49 -19.93 -14.19
CA LYS A 32 -11.75 -20.68 -14.38
C LYS A 32 -12.82 -20.29 -13.39
N ASP A 33 -12.45 -19.86 -12.19
CA ASP A 33 -13.41 -19.51 -11.15
C ASP A 33 -12.90 -18.39 -10.23
N TRP A 34 -13.85 -17.70 -9.59
CA TRP A 34 -13.66 -16.70 -8.54
C TRP A 34 -14.44 -17.12 -7.28
N PRO A 35 -13.93 -18.09 -6.49
CA PRO A 35 -14.68 -18.72 -5.40
C PRO A 35 -15.18 -17.74 -4.32
N ASP A 36 -14.44 -16.65 -4.08
CA ASP A 36 -14.85 -15.60 -3.14
C ASP A 36 -16.21 -14.95 -3.48
N GLN A 37 -16.67 -15.07 -4.73
CA GLN A 37 -17.97 -14.57 -5.16
C GLN A 37 -19.11 -15.57 -4.96
N SER A 38 -18.84 -16.86 -5.23
CA SER A 38 -19.84 -17.93 -5.25
C SER A 38 -20.12 -18.47 -3.85
N ASP A 39 -19.11 -18.47 -2.97
CA ASP A 39 -19.26 -18.87 -1.57
C ASP A 39 -18.88 -17.74 -0.61
N ARG A 40 -19.79 -16.77 -0.45
CA ARG A 40 -19.62 -15.65 0.49
C ARG A 40 -19.70 -16.06 1.95
N LYS A 41 -20.10 -17.29 2.26
CA LYS A 41 -20.30 -17.77 3.64
C LYS A 41 -19.07 -18.48 4.18
N ASN A 42 -18.27 -19.08 3.31
CA ASN A 42 -17.02 -19.73 3.68
C ASN A 42 -15.80 -18.93 3.18
N PRO A 43 -14.70 -18.89 3.94
CA PRO A 43 -13.46 -18.31 3.46
C PRO A 43 -12.95 -19.05 2.21
N ALA A 44 -12.97 -18.38 1.06
CA ALA A 44 -12.48 -18.93 -0.20
C ALA A 44 -11.39 -18.04 -0.82
N VAL A 45 -10.62 -18.63 -1.74
CA VAL A 45 -9.57 -17.92 -2.51
C VAL A 45 -10.18 -16.97 -3.54
N GLU A 46 -9.45 -15.90 -3.88
CA GLU A 46 -9.91 -14.96 -4.91
C GLU A 46 -10.02 -15.65 -6.27
N ALA A 47 -9.02 -16.43 -6.72
CA ALA A 47 -9.09 -17.06 -8.02
C ALA A 47 -8.52 -18.48 -8.06
N ILE A 48 -9.11 -19.30 -8.93
CA ILE A 48 -8.56 -20.59 -9.34
C ILE A 48 -8.36 -20.58 -10.85
N ALA A 49 -7.16 -20.94 -11.29
CA ALA A 49 -6.81 -21.06 -12.70
C ALA A 49 -6.26 -22.44 -13.01
N PHE A 50 -6.44 -22.89 -14.26
CA PHE A 50 -5.96 -24.20 -14.74
C PHE A 50 -5.23 -24.05 -16.06
N ASP A 51 -4.17 -24.83 -16.25
CA ASP A 51 -3.49 -24.95 -17.55
C ASP A 51 -4.20 -25.97 -18.47
N GLN A 52 -3.67 -26.15 -19.68
CA GLN A 52 -4.21 -27.09 -20.67
C GLN A 52 -4.10 -28.57 -20.27
N CYS A 53 -3.21 -28.89 -19.33
CA CYS A 53 -3.01 -30.24 -18.80
C CYS A 53 -3.89 -30.52 -17.58
N GLY A 54 -4.63 -29.53 -17.09
CA GLY A 54 -5.48 -29.63 -15.91
C GLY A 54 -4.74 -29.38 -14.59
N SER A 55 -3.48 -28.93 -14.60
CA SER A 55 -2.81 -28.46 -13.40
C SER A 55 -3.40 -27.12 -12.98
N GLY A 56 -3.76 -27.03 -11.70
CA GLY A 56 -4.39 -25.88 -11.07
C GLY A 56 -3.42 -25.02 -10.27
N ILE A 57 -3.76 -23.74 -10.20
CA ILE A 57 -3.17 -22.75 -9.31
C ILE A 57 -4.27 -21.99 -8.56
N ALA A 58 -4.09 -21.80 -7.25
CA ALA A 58 -4.93 -20.95 -6.42
C ALA A 58 -4.19 -19.67 -6.08
N ILE A 59 -4.87 -18.53 -6.22
CA ILE A 59 -4.33 -17.21 -5.92
C ILE A 59 -5.22 -16.56 -4.87
N GLU A 60 -4.61 -16.22 -3.72
CA GLU A 60 -5.25 -15.42 -2.69
C GLU A 60 -4.62 -14.02 -2.68
N HIS A 61 -5.42 -12.99 -2.51
CA HIS A 61 -5.02 -11.60 -2.47
C HIS A 61 -5.31 -10.94 -1.11
N THR A 62 -4.42 -10.07 -0.66
CA THR A 62 -4.70 -9.21 0.50
C THR A 62 -3.89 -7.93 0.48
N LEU A 63 -4.52 -6.82 0.87
CA LEU A 63 -3.83 -5.57 1.17
C LEU A 63 -3.05 -5.70 2.49
N ILE A 64 -1.78 -5.29 2.49
CA ILE A 64 -0.95 -5.13 3.69
C ILE A 64 -0.76 -3.65 4.01
N GLN A 65 -1.20 -3.26 5.19
CA GLN A 65 -1.04 -1.90 5.71
C GLN A 65 0.36 -1.70 6.30
N PRO A 66 0.90 -0.47 6.34
CA PRO A 66 2.21 -0.22 6.93
C PRO A 66 2.19 -0.40 8.46
N PHE A 67 1.05 -0.15 9.10
CA PHE A 67 0.89 -0.36 10.54
C PHE A 67 -0.56 -0.66 10.91
N ILE A 68 -0.78 -1.20 12.11
CA ILE A 68 -2.12 -1.49 12.62
C ILE A 68 -2.92 -0.20 12.77
N GLY A 69 -4.09 -0.15 12.14
CA GLY A 69 -5.01 0.97 12.25
C GLY A 69 -4.72 2.11 11.26
N GLU A 70 -3.80 1.94 10.32
CA GLU A 70 -3.45 2.95 9.31
C GLU A 70 -4.68 3.54 8.60
N LYS A 71 -5.65 2.73 8.18
CA LYS A 71 -6.88 3.22 7.53
C LYS A 71 -7.66 4.23 8.36
N ASN A 72 -7.67 4.05 9.68
CA ASN A 72 -8.37 4.96 10.60
C ASN A 72 -7.64 6.31 10.75
N ASP A 73 -6.41 6.39 10.25
CA ASP A 73 -5.52 7.53 10.37
C ASP A 73 -5.32 8.26 9.03
N THR A 74 -5.09 7.51 7.95
CA THR A 74 -4.85 8.03 6.60
C THR A 74 -6.07 8.75 6.02
N GLN A 75 -7.27 8.22 6.17
CA GLN A 75 -8.47 8.84 5.60
C GLN A 75 -8.76 10.23 6.20
N PRO A 76 -8.82 10.40 7.54
CA PRO A 76 -8.94 11.72 8.14
C PRO A 76 -7.79 12.66 7.76
N PHE A 77 -6.56 12.15 7.67
CA PHE A 77 -5.40 12.93 7.26
C PHE A 77 -5.57 13.51 5.85
N ILE A 78 -5.83 12.66 4.86
CA ILE A 78 -6.02 13.10 3.47
C ILE A 78 -7.17 14.12 3.40
N ALA A 79 -8.28 13.85 4.09
CA ALA A 79 -9.44 14.75 4.08
C ALA A 79 -9.13 16.14 4.65
N ALA A 80 -8.28 16.22 5.69
CA ALA A 80 -7.94 17.47 6.35
C ALA A 80 -6.80 18.24 5.66
N PHE A 81 -5.78 17.53 5.17
CA PHE A 81 -4.50 18.13 4.79
C PHE A 81 -4.27 18.22 3.28
N ARG A 82 -4.95 17.42 2.44
CA ARG A 82 -4.75 17.44 0.98
C ARG A 82 -5.01 18.81 0.34
N ARG A 83 -5.92 19.60 0.93
CA ARG A 83 -6.23 20.95 0.45
C ARG A 83 -5.07 21.93 0.65
N LEU A 84 -4.18 21.67 1.61
CA LEU A 84 -3.01 22.51 1.86
C LEU A 84 -1.95 22.33 0.79
N GLU A 85 -1.74 21.11 0.30
CA GLU A 85 -0.82 20.82 -0.82
C GLU A 85 -1.24 21.50 -2.12
N GLN A 86 -2.53 21.84 -2.25
CA GLN A 86 -3.10 22.52 -3.42
C GLN A 86 -3.15 24.04 -3.26
N ASP A 87 -2.81 24.56 -2.07
CA ASP A 87 -2.89 25.98 -1.77
C ASP A 87 -1.61 26.68 -2.20
N CYS A 88 -1.63 27.28 -3.39
CA CYS A 88 -0.50 28.01 -3.94
C CYS A 88 -0.05 29.19 -3.07
N THR A 89 -0.88 29.68 -2.14
CA THR A 89 -0.47 30.73 -1.18
C THR A 89 0.50 30.20 -0.12
N LEU A 90 0.67 28.89 -0.03
CA LEU A 90 1.64 28.24 0.86
C LEU A 90 2.96 27.89 0.17
N HIS A 91 3.09 28.14 -1.13
CA HIS A 91 4.32 27.86 -1.87
C HIS A 91 5.37 28.94 -1.59
N VAL A 92 6.63 28.52 -1.53
CA VAL A 92 7.78 29.41 -1.45
C VAL A 92 8.64 29.13 -2.69
N PRO A 93 8.82 30.11 -3.60
CA PRO A 93 9.64 29.92 -4.79
C PRO A 93 11.05 29.43 -4.44
N GLU A 94 11.60 28.56 -5.28
CA GLU A 94 12.93 27.94 -5.11
C GLU A 94 13.04 26.96 -3.93
N TYR A 95 11.92 26.57 -3.29
CA TYR A 95 11.93 25.57 -2.22
C TYR A 95 10.90 24.46 -2.41
N ASP A 96 11.26 23.25 -1.99
CA ASP A 96 10.30 22.20 -1.67
C ASP A 96 10.18 22.09 -0.15
N ILE A 97 8.97 22.25 0.37
CA ILE A 97 8.68 22.15 1.79
C ILE A 97 7.84 20.90 2.01
N THR A 98 8.34 19.97 2.82
CA THR A 98 7.56 18.84 3.29
C THR A 98 7.26 18.97 4.77
N VAL A 99 5.98 18.95 5.14
CA VAL A 99 5.53 18.94 6.54
C VAL A 99 5.15 17.52 6.95
N TRP A 100 5.85 16.99 7.95
CA TRP A 100 5.60 15.67 8.51
C TRP A 100 4.81 15.75 9.81
N ILE A 101 3.68 15.04 9.85
CA ILE A 101 2.81 14.92 11.02
C ILE A 101 2.94 13.50 11.60
N PRO A 102 3.36 13.35 12.87
CA PRO A 102 3.53 12.03 13.49
C PRO A 102 2.23 11.22 13.53
N VAL A 103 2.35 9.90 13.41
CA VAL A 103 1.21 9.00 13.58
C VAL A 103 0.64 9.04 14.98
N GLY A 104 -0.67 9.29 15.09
CA GLY A 104 -1.35 9.38 16.38
C GLY A 104 -1.21 10.74 17.10
N ALA A 105 -0.56 11.74 16.48
CA ALA A 105 -0.41 13.08 17.07
C ALA A 105 -1.74 13.82 17.27
N ILE A 106 -2.77 13.47 16.50
CA ILE A 106 -4.12 14.04 16.62
C ILE A 106 -5.00 13.07 17.42
N PRO A 107 -5.48 13.45 18.62
CA PRO A 107 -6.27 12.56 19.47
C PRO A 107 -7.60 12.13 18.85
N LYS A 108 -8.09 10.96 19.25
CA LYS A 108 -9.43 10.49 18.89
C LYS A 108 -10.50 11.48 19.37
N GLY A 109 -11.50 11.73 18.54
CA GLY A 109 -12.58 12.67 18.83
C GLY A 109 -12.29 14.13 18.43
N VAL A 110 -11.06 14.47 18.07
CA VAL A 110 -10.72 15.78 17.51
C VAL A 110 -11.21 15.89 16.06
N LYS A 111 -11.74 17.06 15.70
CA LYS A 111 -12.11 17.38 14.31
C LYS A 111 -10.86 17.72 13.51
N TRP A 112 -10.42 16.80 12.66
CA TRP A 112 -9.20 16.93 11.86
C TRP A 112 -9.20 18.17 10.95
N GLY A 113 -10.35 18.58 10.44
CA GLY A 113 -10.47 19.80 9.62
C GLY A 113 -10.03 21.06 10.38
N ASP A 114 -10.38 21.16 11.67
CA ASP A 114 -9.99 22.30 12.51
C ASP A 114 -8.46 22.31 12.73
N VAL A 115 -7.85 21.12 12.83
CA VAL A 115 -6.39 20.98 12.90
C VAL A 115 -5.74 21.43 11.60
N GLY A 116 -6.28 21.02 10.45
CA GLY A 116 -5.81 21.46 9.14
C GLY A 116 -5.83 23.00 8.98
N VAL A 117 -6.87 23.66 9.49
CA VAL A 117 -6.96 25.14 9.51
C VAL A 117 -5.83 25.74 10.35
N LYS A 118 -5.56 25.20 11.55
CA LYS A 118 -4.49 25.71 12.42
C LYS A 118 -3.10 25.52 11.84
N VAL A 119 -2.84 24.37 11.21
CA VAL A 119 -1.59 24.11 10.50
C VAL A 119 -1.43 25.09 9.33
N ARG A 120 -2.50 25.35 8.57
CA ARG A 120 -2.48 26.35 7.48
C ARG A 120 -2.17 27.76 7.97
N GLU A 121 -2.86 28.21 9.01
CA GLU A 121 -2.65 29.53 9.63
C GLU A 121 -1.19 29.68 10.07
N TRP A 122 -0.64 28.64 10.69
CA TRP A 122 0.76 28.63 11.10
C TRP A 122 1.72 28.67 9.90
N LEU A 123 1.48 27.86 8.86
CA LEU A 123 2.32 27.85 7.65
C LEU A 123 2.32 29.21 6.93
N LEU A 124 1.18 29.89 6.83
CA LEU A 124 1.10 31.21 6.22
C LEU A 124 2.04 32.24 6.87
N VAL A 125 2.22 32.13 8.19
CA VAL A 125 3.08 33.04 8.96
C VAL A 125 4.55 32.64 8.88
N ASN A 126 4.84 31.33 8.82
CA ASN A 126 6.20 30.82 9.05
C ASN A 126 6.92 30.29 7.82
N LYS A 127 6.24 29.98 6.70
CA LYS A 127 6.84 29.28 5.54
C LYS A 127 8.12 29.93 4.99
N GLU A 128 8.16 31.26 4.98
CA GLU A 128 9.29 32.05 4.47
C GLU A 128 10.52 31.92 5.39
N THR A 129 10.29 31.88 6.70
CA THR A 129 11.34 31.89 7.74
C THR A 129 11.71 30.50 8.24
N LEU A 130 11.05 29.45 7.75
CA LEU A 130 11.46 28.08 8.01
C LEU A 130 12.95 27.90 7.65
N PRO A 131 13.75 27.30 8.54
CA PRO A 131 15.15 27.00 8.24
C PRO A 131 15.21 25.97 7.11
N VAL A 132 16.29 26.03 6.33
CA VAL A 132 16.66 24.94 5.41
C VAL A 132 16.96 23.69 6.24
N ASP A 133 16.73 22.52 5.65
CA ASP A 133 16.75 21.20 6.28
C ASP A 133 15.60 20.97 7.26
N ARG A 134 15.75 19.95 8.11
CA ARG A 134 14.72 19.49 9.05
C ARG A 134 14.65 20.39 10.27
N SER A 135 13.43 20.78 10.60
CA SER A 135 13.11 21.53 11.82
C SER A 135 11.85 21.01 12.50
N GLN A 136 11.71 21.29 13.80
CA GLN A 136 10.58 20.86 14.62
C GLN A 136 9.82 22.08 15.13
N HIS A 137 8.48 22.03 15.05
CA HIS A 137 7.63 23.17 15.39
C HIS A 137 6.38 22.75 16.14
N GLN A 138 5.97 23.58 17.10
CA GLN A 138 4.70 23.41 17.81
C GLN A 138 3.60 24.22 17.11
N ILE A 139 2.46 23.60 16.85
CA ILE A 139 1.29 24.27 16.27
C ILE A 139 0.46 24.89 17.40
N PRO A 140 0.33 26.23 17.47
CA PRO A 140 -0.41 26.89 18.52
C PRO A 140 -1.93 26.85 18.28
N GLY A 141 -2.70 27.10 19.35
CA GLY A 141 -4.15 27.31 19.25
C GLY A 141 -4.98 26.03 19.09
N LEU A 142 -4.40 24.87 19.38
CA LEU A 142 -5.08 23.58 19.47
C LEU A 142 -5.35 23.23 20.95
N PRO A 143 -6.40 22.44 21.26
CA PRO A 143 -6.69 21.99 22.63
C PRO A 143 -5.78 20.84 23.08
N PHE A 144 -4.73 20.54 22.32
CA PHE A 144 -3.71 19.53 22.57
C PHE A 144 -2.41 19.98 21.93
N ASP A 145 -1.31 19.35 22.35
CA ASP A 145 0.01 19.61 21.79
C ASP A 145 0.18 18.88 20.45
N LEU A 146 0.37 19.65 19.38
CA LEU A 146 0.73 19.13 18.07
C LEU A 146 2.12 19.62 17.69
N THR A 147 3.08 18.71 17.70
CA THR A 147 4.40 18.92 17.11
C THR A 147 4.40 18.41 15.67
N ILE A 148 4.93 19.22 14.75
CA ILE A 148 5.20 18.84 13.37
C ILE A 148 6.70 18.94 13.07
N PHE A 149 7.14 18.27 12.01
CA PHE A 149 8.45 18.51 11.43
C PHE A 149 8.30 19.16 10.07
N ALA A 150 9.17 20.10 9.74
CA ALA A 150 9.24 20.72 8.42
C ALA A 150 10.63 20.47 7.84
N ASP A 151 10.68 19.83 6.68
CA ASP A 151 11.87 19.70 5.85
C ASP A 151 11.77 20.72 4.72
N LYS A 152 12.70 21.67 4.66
CA LYS A 152 12.76 22.67 3.59
C LYS A 152 14.02 22.46 2.78
N MET A 153 13.86 22.15 1.50
CA MET A 153 14.95 21.89 0.57
C MET A 153 15.02 23.00 -0.48
N GLU A 154 16.23 23.51 -0.74
CA GLU A 154 16.48 24.42 -1.86
C GLU A 154 16.40 23.67 -3.19
N LEU A 155 15.60 24.20 -4.10
CA LEU A 155 15.44 23.75 -5.48
C LEU A 155 15.47 24.97 -6.41
N PRO A 156 16.66 25.43 -6.82
CA PRO A 156 16.82 26.61 -7.67
C PRO A 156 15.97 26.53 -8.95
N GLY A 157 15.22 27.60 -9.24
CA GLY A 157 14.35 27.70 -10.42
C GLY A 157 13.02 26.93 -10.32
N HIS A 158 12.73 26.28 -9.20
CA HIS A 158 11.45 25.61 -8.95
C HIS A 158 10.36 26.63 -8.54
N PRO A 159 9.10 26.49 -8.97
CA PRO A 159 8.01 27.40 -8.60
C PRO A 159 7.62 27.36 -7.11
N GLY A 160 8.15 26.39 -6.38
CA GLY A 160 7.81 26.14 -4.97
C GLY A 160 6.74 25.08 -4.82
N THR A 161 6.91 24.18 -3.86
CA THR A 161 5.92 23.15 -3.50
C THR A 161 5.76 23.02 -1.99
N LEU A 162 4.56 22.61 -1.58
CA LEU A 162 4.26 22.15 -0.23
C LEU A 162 3.68 20.74 -0.31
N SER A 163 4.30 19.81 0.40
CA SER A 163 3.81 18.44 0.57
C SER A 163 3.54 18.15 2.04
N LEU A 164 2.54 17.31 2.35
CA LEU A 164 2.26 16.88 3.71
C LEU A 164 2.36 15.35 3.80
N GLY A 165 3.13 14.88 4.79
CA GLY A 165 3.41 13.46 4.98
C GLY A 165 3.15 13.00 6.41
N ARG A 166 3.14 11.68 6.59
CA ARG A 166 3.13 11.04 7.91
C ARG A 166 4.52 10.55 8.28
N CYS A 167 4.89 10.70 9.54
CA CYS A 167 6.11 10.15 10.12
C CYS A 167 5.81 9.36 11.40
N GLU A 168 6.84 8.77 12.01
CA GLU A 168 6.77 8.08 13.31
C GLU A 168 5.66 7.01 13.34
N MET A 169 5.62 6.19 12.29
CA MET A 169 4.65 5.10 12.20
C MET A 169 4.90 4.08 13.32
N PRO A 170 3.84 3.55 13.96
CA PRO A 170 3.98 2.49 14.95
C PRO A 170 4.71 1.28 14.37
N ASN A 171 5.69 0.75 15.10
CA ASN A 171 6.44 -0.44 14.70
C ASN A 171 5.60 -1.73 14.88
N THR A 172 4.56 -1.87 14.04
CA THR A 172 3.57 -2.96 14.10
C THR A 172 3.42 -3.70 12.77
N PHE A 173 4.31 -3.44 11.80
CA PHE A 173 4.23 -4.03 10.47
C PHE A 173 4.29 -5.57 10.50
N ALA A 174 5.16 -6.15 11.32
CA ALA A 174 5.24 -7.60 11.52
C ALA A 174 3.90 -8.19 11.99
N GLU A 175 3.12 -7.48 12.80
CA GLU A 175 1.79 -7.95 13.21
C GLU A 175 0.76 -7.89 12.07
N VAL A 176 0.89 -6.92 11.16
CA VAL A 176 0.08 -6.85 9.93
C VAL A 176 0.35 -8.06 9.04
N VAL A 177 1.63 -8.39 8.79
CA VAL A 177 2.03 -9.56 8.01
C VAL A 177 1.56 -10.85 8.69
N ARG A 178 1.77 -10.99 10.01
CA ARG A 178 1.29 -12.13 10.80
C ARG A 178 -0.22 -12.34 10.65
N LYS A 179 -1.00 -11.27 10.74
CA LYS A 179 -2.46 -11.33 10.56
C LYS A 179 -2.84 -11.75 9.14
N ALA A 180 -2.14 -11.23 8.13
CA ALA A 180 -2.34 -11.64 6.73
C ALA A 180 -2.10 -13.15 6.58
N LEU A 181 -0.94 -13.66 6.99
CA LEU A 181 -0.63 -15.10 6.92
C LEU A 181 -1.69 -15.96 7.64
N ARG A 182 -2.01 -15.61 8.89
CA ARG A 182 -2.99 -16.34 9.70
C ARG A 182 -4.37 -16.47 9.05
N THR A 183 -4.80 -15.44 8.31
CA THR A 183 -6.12 -15.41 7.69
C THR A 183 -6.15 -15.98 6.27
N LYS A 184 -5.00 -15.98 5.58
CA LYS A 184 -4.91 -16.25 4.14
C LYS A 184 -4.38 -17.65 3.85
N LEU A 185 -3.42 -18.15 4.63
CA LEU A 185 -2.86 -19.50 4.45
C LEU A 185 -3.92 -20.61 4.49
N PRO A 186 -4.87 -20.63 5.46
CA PRO A 186 -5.86 -21.71 5.52
C PRO A 186 -6.72 -21.82 4.26
N LYS A 187 -7.05 -20.69 3.62
CA LYS A 187 -7.84 -20.67 2.38
C LYS A 187 -7.08 -21.32 1.24
N LEU A 188 -5.82 -20.92 1.04
CA LEU A 188 -4.95 -21.48 0.01
C LEU A 188 -4.78 -22.99 0.20
N ILE A 189 -4.54 -23.43 1.44
CA ILE A 189 -4.29 -24.85 1.75
C ILE A 189 -5.54 -25.70 1.56
N SER A 190 -6.71 -25.17 1.92
CA SER A 190 -7.99 -25.87 1.71
C SER A 190 -8.36 -26.04 0.23
N THR A 191 -7.73 -25.26 -0.66
CA THR A 191 -7.99 -25.33 -2.10
C THR A 191 -7.22 -26.49 -2.75
N GLN A 192 -7.95 -27.35 -3.46
CA GLN A 192 -7.43 -28.55 -4.12
C GLN A 192 -6.80 -28.18 -5.48
N VAL A 193 -5.53 -27.78 -5.43
CA VAL A 193 -4.70 -27.43 -6.59
C VAL A 193 -3.24 -27.81 -6.31
N GLU A 194 -2.44 -27.91 -7.37
CA GLU A 194 -1.01 -28.21 -7.28
C GLU A 194 -0.22 -27.01 -6.77
N LYS A 195 -0.58 -25.78 -7.20
CA LYS A 195 0.18 -24.56 -6.87
C LYS A 195 -0.63 -23.54 -6.08
N ARG A 196 -0.01 -22.88 -5.10
CA ARG A 196 -0.62 -21.86 -4.22
C ARG A 196 0.21 -20.59 -4.19
N ILE A 197 -0.41 -19.47 -4.53
CA ILE A 197 0.21 -18.14 -4.51
C ILE A 197 -0.55 -17.21 -3.57
N LEU A 198 0.17 -16.54 -2.66
CA LEU A 198 -0.34 -15.40 -1.90
C LEU A 198 0.16 -14.10 -2.54
N LEU A 199 -0.75 -13.21 -2.90
CA LEU A 199 -0.49 -11.89 -3.47
C LEU A 199 -0.76 -10.80 -2.42
N LEU A 200 0.30 -10.17 -1.93
CA LEU A 200 0.27 -9.07 -0.98
C LEU A 200 0.24 -7.72 -1.73
N GLU A 201 -0.86 -6.99 -1.65
CA GLU A 201 -0.93 -5.62 -2.18
C GLU A 201 -0.29 -4.63 -1.20
N LYS A 202 0.58 -3.79 -1.75
CA LYS A 202 1.19 -2.64 -1.07
C LYS A 202 0.81 -1.37 -1.84
N ASP A 203 0.01 -0.52 -1.21
CA ASP A 203 -0.50 0.75 -1.76
C ASP A 203 0.19 1.99 -1.16
N ASN A 204 1.24 1.77 -0.37
CA ASN A 204 1.97 2.79 0.38
C ASN A 204 3.49 2.59 0.21
N LEU A 205 4.30 3.59 0.56
CA LEU A 205 5.77 3.55 0.40
C LEU A 205 6.60 2.96 1.57
N PRO A 206 6.21 3.06 2.86
CA PRO A 206 7.11 2.88 4.00
C PRO A 206 7.95 1.59 4.04
N HIS A 207 7.39 0.44 3.68
CA HIS A 207 8.09 -0.85 3.83
C HIS A 207 8.71 -1.33 2.52
N GLY A 208 10.01 -1.61 2.54
CA GLY A 208 10.71 -2.16 1.38
C GLY A 208 10.37 -3.63 1.13
N TYR A 209 10.55 -4.13 -0.09
CA TYR A 209 10.28 -5.53 -0.42
C TYR A 209 11.15 -6.52 0.38
N GLY A 210 12.39 -6.14 0.69
CA GLY A 210 13.28 -6.93 1.54
C GLY A 210 12.79 -7.03 2.98
N GLU A 211 12.21 -5.97 3.53
CA GLU A 211 11.61 -5.98 4.86
C GLU A 211 10.36 -6.88 4.92
N ILE A 212 9.55 -6.87 3.85
CA ILE A 212 8.40 -7.77 3.70
C ILE A 212 8.88 -9.22 3.68
N ALA A 213 9.88 -9.53 2.86
CA ALA A 213 10.47 -10.87 2.77
C ALA A 213 11.00 -11.35 4.13
N GLN A 214 11.83 -10.53 4.79
CA GLN A 214 12.38 -10.84 6.12
C GLN A 214 11.28 -11.04 7.16
N SER A 215 10.22 -10.24 7.11
CA SER A 215 9.08 -10.39 8.01
C SER A 215 8.41 -11.75 7.82
N ILE A 216 8.19 -12.20 6.58
CA ILE A 216 7.62 -13.52 6.28
C ILE A 216 8.56 -14.64 6.74
N GLU A 217 9.84 -14.58 6.37
CA GLU A 217 10.85 -15.60 6.70
C GLU A 217 11.01 -15.76 8.22
N SER A 218 10.98 -14.66 8.98
CA SER A 218 11.06 -14.70 10.44
C SER A 218 9.87 -15.41 11.11
N MET A 219 8.77 -15.60 10.37
CA MET A 219 7.53 -16.21 10.87
C MET A 219 7.36 -17.68 10.44
N GLU A 220 8.33 -18.29 9.73
CA GLU A 220 8.24 -19.69 9.28
C GLU A 220 7.99 -20.68 10.42
N ALA A 221 8.62 -20.45 11.58
CA ALA A 221 8.40 -21.29 12.77
C ALA A 221 7.00 -21.12 13.37
N GLU A 222 6.38 -19.94 13.24
CA GLU A 222 5.01 -19.68 13.69
C GLU A 222 3.97 -20.23 12.70
N PHE A 223 4.28 -20.23 11.40
CA PHE A 223 3.38 -20.67 10.33
C PHE A 223 4.00 -21.84 9.55
N PRO A 224 4.00 -23.07 10.11
CA PRO A 224 4.51 -24.25 9.40
C PRO A 224 3.77 -24.53 8.09
N ASP A 225 2.54 -24.03 7.99
CA ASP A 225 1.69 -24.04 6.79
C ASP A 225 2.30 -23.32 5.58
N LEU A 226 3.28 -22.43 5.78
CA LEU A 226 4.03 -21.80 4.68
C LEU A 226 4.70 -22.82 3.76
N ARG A 227 5.08 -24.00 4.28
CA ARG A 227 5.66 -25.09 3.45
C ARG A 227 4.72 -25.61 2.35
N HIS A 228 3.43 -25.30 2.44
CA HIS A 228 2.42 -25.69 1.47
C HIS A 228 2.12 -24.57 0.46
N ILE A 229 2.71 -23.39 0.66
CA ILE A 229 2.64 -22.27 -0.28
C ILE A 229 3.85 -22.36 -1.20
N ASP A 230 3.63 -22.13 -2.50
CA ASP A 230 4.72 -22.17 -3.48
C ASP A 230 5.43 -20.83 -3.57
N GLN A 231 4.65 -19.72 -3.56
CA GLN A 231 5.20 -18.38 -3.72
C GLN A 231 4.36 -17.33 -3.00
N ILE A 232 5.03 -16.32 -2.47
CA ILE A 232 4.39 -15.08 -2.03
C ILE A 232 4.93 -13.93 -2.88
N TRP A 233 4.01 -13.18 -3.47
CA TRP A 233 4.29 -12.03 -4.31
C TRP A 233 3.80 -10.76 -3.65
N VAL A 234 4.50 -9.65 -3.90
CA VAL A 234 4.02 -8.30 -3.60
C VAL A 234 3.60 -7.64 -4.90
N VAL A 235 2.38 -7.09 -4.93
CA VAL A 235 1.96 -6.13 -5.94
C VAL A 235 2.02 -4.72 -5.37
N ASN A 236 2.90 -3.89 -5.93
CA ASN A 236 3.00 -2.48 -5.60
C ASN A 236 2.04 -1.68 -6.49
N THR A 237 1.06 -1.05 -5.84
CA THR A 237 0.00 -0.28 -6.48
C THR A 237 0.12 1.23 -6.24
N VAL A 238 1.21 1.71 -5.64
CA VAL A 238 1.41 3.13 -5.32
C VAL A 238 1.28 4.02 -6.56
N ALA A 239 1.85 3.56 -7.69
CA ALA A 239 1.83 4.29 -8.96
C ALA A 239 0.66 3.88 -9.88
N TRP A 240 -0.28 3.06 -9.40
CA TRP A 240 -1.34 2.54 -10.27
C TRP A 240 -2.30 3.65 -10.69
N GLU A 241 -2.78 4.45 -9.75
CA GLU A 241 -3.78 5.50 -10.04
C GLU A 241 -3.16 6.72 -10.75
N THR A 242 -1.86 6.97 -10.55
CA THR A 242 -1.18 8.15 -11.08
C THR A 242 -0.46 7.90 -12.40
N GLU A 243 0.13 6.72 -12.56
CA GLU A 243 1.00 6.37 -13.69
C GLU A 243 0.53 5.13 -14.45
N ASN A 244 -0.65 4.59 -14.11
CA ASN A 244 -1.17 3.34 -14.66
C ASN A 244 -0.16 2.19 -14.59
N SER A 245 0.69 2.18 -13.56
CA SER A 245 1.83 1.28 -13.47
C SER A 245 1.76 0.42 -12.20
N LEU A 246 1.93 -0.88 -12.39
CA LEU A 246 1.97 -1.89 -11.34
C LEU A 246 3.30 -2.62 -11.38
N PHE A 247 3.83 -2.96 -10.22
CA PHE A 247 5.06 -3.74 -10.11
C PHE A 247 4.82 -4.97 -9.25
N PHE A 248 5.22 -6.13 -9.75
CA PHE A 248 5.09 -7.40 -9.06
C PHE A 248 6.49 -7.93 -8.70
N TYR A 249 6.65 -8.41 -7.47
CA TYR A 249 7.90 -8.98 -6.96
C TYR A 249 7.62 -10.26 -6.20
N ALA A 250 8.28 -11.35 -6.54
CA ALA A 250 8.35 -12.52 -5.68
C ALA A 250 9.20 -12.15 -4.46
N VAL A 251 8.67 -12.36 -3.26
CA VAL A 251 9.34 -12.03 -1.99
C VAL A 251 9.59 -13.25 -1.09
N TRP A 252 9.00 -14.39 -1.44
CA TRP A 252 9.22 -15.65 -0.74
C TRP A 252 8.92 -16.82 -1.70
N PRO A 253 9.66 -17.94 -1.61
CA PRO A 253 10.77 -18.21 -0.68
C PRO A 253 12.10 -17.55 -1.11
N GLY A 254 12.98 -17.30 -0.14
CA GLY A 254 14.38 -16.91 -0.38
C GLY A 254 14.59 -15.44 -0.74
N GLY A 255 13.78 -14.54 -0.18
CA GLY A 255 13.91 -13.10 -0.41
C GLY A 255 13.31 -12.59 -1.72
N VAL A 256 13.73 -11.37 -2.10
CA VAL A 256 13.25 -10.68 -3.31
C VAL A 256 13.89 -11.31 -4.55
N GLY A 257 13.06 -11.88 -5.42
CA GLY A 257 13.50 -12.58 -6.62
C GLY A 257 12.88 -12.02 -7.91
N LEU A 258 12.13 -12.88 -8.58
CA LEU A 258 11.43 -12.60 -9.84
C LEU A 258 10.61 -11.31 -9.76
N ARG A 259 10.56 -10.55 -10.88
CA ARG A 259 9.80 -9.31 -10.94
C ARG A 259 9.34 -8.99 -12.36
N PHE A 260 8.21 -8.30 -12.45
CA PHE A 260 7.70 -7.75 -13.71
C PHE A 260 6.88 -6.49 -13.46
N ARG A 261 6.71 -5.70 -14.52
CA ARG A 261 5.90 -4.47 -14.54
C ARG A 261 4.73 -4.66 -15.48
N VAL A 262 3.56 -4.20 -15.06
CA VAL A 262 2.38 -4.09 -15.93
C VAL A 262 2.06 -2.61 -16.10
N THR A 263 1.94 -2.17 -17.35
CA THR A 263 1.39 -0.86 -17.70
C THR A 263 -0.04 -1.05 -18.18
N VAL A 264 -0.98 -0.38 -17.54
CA VAL A 264 -2.41 -0.50 -17.83
C VAL A 264 -2.80 0.59 -18.84
N GLU A 265 -3.08 0.20 -20.08
CA GLU A 265 -3.54 1.16 -21.10
C GLU A 265 -5.02 1.53 -20.89
N GLY A 266 -5.30 2.84 -20.75
CA GLY A 266 -6.64 3.39 -20.54
C GLY A 266 -6.93 3.78 -19.09
N ARG A 267 -7.57 4.94 -18.89
CA ARG A 267 -8.05 5.35 -17.56
C ARG A 267 -9.19 4.41 -17.16
N PHE A 268 -8.95 3.57 -16.16
CA PHE A 268 -10.05 3.00 -15.37
C PHE A 268 -10.50 4.07 -14.36
N ALA A 269 -11.15 5.12 -14.88
CA ALA A 269 -11.89 6.08 -14.08
C ALA A 269 -13.18 5.44 -13.54
#